data_AF-A0A0D1LEM9-F1
#
_entry.id   AF-A0A0D1LEM9-F1
#
_cell.length_a   1.000
_cell.length_b   1.000
_cell.length_c   1.000
_cell.angle_alpha   90.00
_cell.angle_beta   90.00
_cell.angle_gamma   90.00
#
_symmetry.space_group_name_H-M   'P 1'
#
loop_
_entity.id
_entity.type
_entity.pdbx_description
1 polymer ?
#
loop_
_entity_poly.entity_id
_entity_poly.type
_entity_poly.pdbx_seq_one_letter_code
_entity_poly.pdbx_strand_id
1 'polypeptide(L)'
;MGDFITMIALTDNFAVTPDDLLRQHLLILGATGSGKSTSAVTILHDLMMQNQTTIIIDPTGEYTKLPHAVVAKLGYNAFIDYEQLTGAEIAQIFGVTEAVATEKVVDAWQSLKIQNNVVRQSGVYQKINRPWATFDADAQRLYDYPQPADMHLLPEQLQQEFAVPTDDFDLIGQTVDQAGFRTLLPLIRRIKSQTSQPAFQQLFNLPSRKKIATVGMRTDVMYLMRLFSSQRSEQKILVIDLSELADNLGLGKVVVSLLMTALLRIKQTGTQQLPVTVLIDEAHRYLLQQPGVVDGILRVAREGRKAGLYLMLTTQSPLDLPAGLLGQFGNYLIHRLNTATELAQLPALAPLGQRIALQQVGEAILAGNQFVPPRELQIRQVAAMQHQTASPKFF
;
A
#
# COMPACT_ATOMS: atom_id res chain seq x y z
N MET A 1 3.57 -37.73 -8.37
CA MET A 1 2.73 -37.47 -7.20
C MET A 1 1.57 -36.63 -7.69
N GLY A 2 0.34 -37.13 -7.60
CA GLY A 2 -0.82 -36.41 -8.14
C GLY A 2 -1.02 -35.10 -7.41
N ASP A 3 -1.04 -33.99 -8.14
CA ASP A 3 -1.38 -32.68 -7.59
C ASP A 3 -2.82 -32.75 -7.09
N PHE A 4 -3.00 -32.81 -5.77
CA PHE A 4 -4.28 -32.53 -5.15
C PHE A 4 -4.61 -31.07 -5.46
N ILE A 5 -5.37 -30.82 -6.52
CA ILE A 5 -5.98 -29.52 -6.78
C ILE A 5 -6.84 -29.22 -5.56
N THR A 6 -6.31 -28.37 -4.69
CA THR A 6 -6.93 -28.06 -3.42
C THR A 6 -7.84 -26.86 -3.64
N MET A 7 -9.08 -26.97 -3.20
CA MET A 7 -10.15 -26.04 -3.54
C MET A 7 -10.45 -25.11 -2.37
N ILE A 8 -10.80 -23.87 -2.67
CA ILE A 8 -11.42 -22.92 -1.74
C ILE A 8 -12.88 -23.32 -1.62
N ALA A 9 -13.26 -23.92 -0.49
CA ALA A 9 -14.63 -24.28 -0.20
C ALA A 9 -15.38 -23.03 0.25
N LEU A 10 -16.22 -22.48 -0.63
CA LEU A 10 -17.05 -21.32 -0.31
C LEU A 10 -18.32 -21.75 0.42
N THR A 11 -18.81 -22.96 0.14
CA THR A 11 -19.93 -23.61 0.82
C THR A 11 -19.58 -25.08 1.07
N ASP A 12 -20.43 -25.83 1.79
CA ASP A 12 -20.21 -27.26 2.03
C ASP A 12 -20.20 -28.11 0.74
N ASN A 13 -20.87 -27.64 -0.31
CA ASN A 13 -21.06 -28.38 -1.56
C ASN A 13 -20.45 -27.68 -2.78
N PHE A 14 -19.78 -26.53 -2.58
CA PHE A 14 -19.17 -25.79 -3.67
C PHE A 14 -17.78 -25.28 -3.29
N ALA A 15 -16.82 -25.64 -4.13
CA ALA A 15 -15.45 -25.21 -4.01
C ALA A 15 -14.90 -24.76 -5.37
N VAL A 16 -13.91 -23.87 -5.35
CA VAL A 16 -13.27 -23.28 -6.54
C VAL A 16 -11.76 -23.30 -6.39
N THR A 17 -11.00 -23.33 -7.48
CA THR A 17 -9.55 -23.19 -7.36
C THR A 17 -9.19 -21.73 -7.01
N PRO A 18 -8.05 -21.48 -6.33
CA PRO A 18 -7.54 -20.11 -6.15
C PRO A 18 -7.32 -19.37 -7.46
N ASP A 19 -6.89 -20.08 -8.50
CA ASP A 19 -6.64 -19.50 -9.82
C ASP A 19 -7.94 -18.99 -10.46
N ASP A 20 -9.01 -19.78 -10.40
CA ASP A 20 -10.31 -19.38 -10.96
C ASP A 20 -10.87 -18.16 -10.21
N LEU A 21 -10.65 -18.09 -8.90
CA LEU A 21 -11.18 -17.04 -8.04
C LEU A 21 -10.34 -15.75 -8.06
N LEU A 22 -9.01 -15.83 -8.08
CA LEU A 22 -8.11 -14.70 -7.77
C LEU A 22 -7.24 -14.25 -8.95
N ARG A 23 -7.05 -15.07 -10.00
CA ARG A 23 -6.14 -14.73 -11.11
C ARG A 23 -6.54 -13.44 -11.84
N GLN A 24 -7.83 -13.08 -11.79
CA GLN A 24 -8.37 -11.82 -12.32
C GLN A 24 -8.76 -10.80 -11.23
N HIS A 25 -8.18 -10.94 -10.04
CA HIS A 25 -8.56 -10.22 -8.82
C HIS A 25 -9.99 -10.54 -8.38
N LEU A 26 -10.23 -10.41 -7.07
CA LEU A 26 -11.54 -10.60 -6.47
C LEU A 26 -12.00 -9.33 -5.77
N LEU A 27 -13.22 -8.90 -6.06
CA LEU A 27 -13.88 -7.83 -5.33
C LEU A 27 -15.04 -8.39 -4.50
N ILE A 28 -15.00 -8.17 -3.19
CA ILE A 28 -16.04 -8.56 -2.25
C ILE A 28 -16.89 -7.32 -1.91
N LEU A 29 -18.17 -7.35 -2.28
CA LEU A 29 -19.09 -6.22 -2.16
C LEU A 29 -20.20 -6.51 -1.17
N GLY A 30 -20.76 -5.48 -0.54
CA GLY A 30 -21.97 -5.60 0.28
C GLY A 30 -22.05 -4.60 1.43
N ALA A 31 -23.26 -4.34 1.91
CA ALA A 31 -23.50 -3.43 3.01
C ALA A 31 -22.81 -3.85 4.33
N THR A 32 -22.72 -2.94 5.30
CA THR A 32 -22.24 -3.27 6.64
C THR A 32 -23.04 -4.42 7.26
N GLY A 33 -22.34 -5.39 7.86
CA GLY A 33 -22.97 -6.56 8.48
C GLY A 33 -23.50 -7.62 7.52
N SER A 34 -23.28 -7.51 6.20
CA SER A 34 -23.79 -8.48 5.23
C SER A 34 -23.05 -9.82 5.19
N GLY A 35 -21.81 -9.88 5.70
CA GLY A 35 -20.97 -11.08 5.67
C GLY A 35 -19.69 -10.98 4.82
N LYS A 36 -19.33 -9.76 4.34
CA LYS A 36 -18.08 -9.52 3.58
C LYS A 36 -16.82 -10.05 4.26
N SER A 37 -16.54 -9.58 5.48
CA SER A 37 -15.33 -9.94 6.23
C SER A 37 -15.30 -11.43 6.56
N THR A 38 -16.46 -12.04 6.86
CA THR A 38 -16.60 -13.49 6.99
C THR A 38 -16.18 -14.22 5.72
N SER A 39 -16.59 -13.72 4.54
CA SER A 39 -16.20 -14.33 3.26
C SER A 39 -14.71 -14.19 2.97
N ALA A 40 -14.15 -13.01 3.22
CA ALA A 40 -12.71 -12.77 3.09
C ALA A 40 -11.93 -13.75 3.96
N VAL A 41 -12.32 -13.89 5.23
CA VAL A 41 -11.69 -14.80 6.19
C VAL A 41 -11.85 -16.28 5.79
N THR A 42 -13.01 -16.70 5.28
CA THR A 42 -13.21 -18.06 4.76
C THR A 42 -12.27 -18.35 3.60
N ILE A 43 -12.07 -17.40 2.67
CA ILE A 43 -11.13 -17.58 1.57
C ILE A 43 -9.68 -17.60 2.08
N LEU A 44 -9.32 -16.69 3.00
CA LEU A 44 -7.99 -16.64 3.61
C LEU A 44 -7.61 -17.95 4.31
N HIS A 45 -8.55 -18.56 5.02
CA HIS A 45 -8.36 -19.86 5.66
C HIS A 45 -7.91 -20.93 4.65
N ASP A 46 -8.65 -21.05 3.54
CA ASP A 46 -8.35 -22.09 2.57
C ASP A 46 -7.07 -21.80 1.80
N LEU A 47 -6.77 -20.53 1.51
CA LEU A 47 -5.47 -20.14 0.95
C LEU A 47 -4.31 -20.54 1.89
N MET A 48 -4.46 -20.30 3.19
CA MET A 48 -3.47 -20.70 4.20
C MET A 48 -3.27 -22.23 4.24
N MET A 49 -4.37 -23.00 4.27
CA MET A 49 -4.33 -24.46 4.23
C MET A 49 -3.66 -25.00 2.95
N GLN A 50 -3.70 -24.22 1.87
CA GLN A 50 -3.08 -24.51 0.58
C GLN A 50 -1.65 -23.99 0.46
N ASN A 51 -1.05 -23.56 1.58
CA ASN A 51 0.32 -23.07 1.63
C ASN A 51 0.55 -21.81 0.76
N GLN A 52 -0.52 -21.06 0.43
CA GLN A 52 -0.50 -19.83 -0.35
C GLN A 52 -0.18 -18.63 0.54
N THR A 53 0.65 -17.73 0.05
CA THR A 53 1.06 -16.54 0.81
C THR A 53 0.01 -15.43 0.66
N THR A 54 -0.43 -14.89 1.79
CA THR A 54 -1.34 -13.75 1.84
C THR A 54 -0.73 -12.61 2.65
N ILE A 55 -0.78 -11.40 2.09
CA ILE A 55 -0.50 -10.16 2.80
C ILE A 55 -1.82 -9.44 3.03
N ILE A 56 -2.10 -9.06 4.26
CA ILE A 56 -3.30 -8.31 4.64
C ILE A 56 -2.86 -6.90 5.01
N ILE A 57 -3.35 -5.90 4.29
CA ILE A 57 -3.29 -4.52 4.73
C ILE A 57 -4.51 -4.31 5.62
N ASP A 58 -4.30 -4.18 6.93
CA ASP A 58 -5.34 -4.18 7.96
C ASP A 58 -5.39 -2.81 8.66
N PRO A 59 -6.25 -1.90 8.21
CA PRO A 59 -6.25 -0.55 8.73
C PRO A 59 -7.02 -0.37 10.03
N THR A 60 -7.89 -1.32 10.37
CA THR A 60 -8.71 -1.30 11.58
C THR A 60 -8.17 -2.22 12.67
N GLY A 61 -7.22 -3.10 12.35
CA GLY A 61 -6.62 -4.06 13.28
C GLY A 61 -7.48 -5.30 13.51
N GLU A 62 -8.51 -5.53 12.69
CA GLU A 62 -9.50 -6.61 12.86
C GLU A 62 -8.92 -8.00 12.58
N TYR A 63 -7.84 -8.10 11.80
CA TYR A 63 -7.18 -9.32 11.36
C TYR A 63 -5.93 -9.67 12.20
N THR A 64 -5.59 -8.86 13.21
CA THR A 64 -4.41 -9.05 14.07
C THR A 64 -4.43 -10.33 14.90
N LYS A 65 -5.60 -10.93 15.14
CA LYS A 65 -5.76 -12.17 15.93
C LYS A 65 -5.86 -13.44 15.09
N LEU A 66 -5.65 -13.35 13.77
CA LEU A 66 -5.69 -14.54 12.93
C LEU A 66 -4.59 -15.54 13.36
N PRO A 67 -4.91 -16.85 13.43
CA PRO A 67 -3.93 -17.87 13.74
C PRO A 67 -2.81 -17.91 12.70
N HIS A 68 -1.58 -18.17 13.16
CA HIS A 68 -0.37 -18.26 12.33
C HIS A 68 -0.01 -16.97 11.56
N ALA A 69 -0.64 -15.84 11.87
CA ALA A 69 -0.30 -14.55 11.29
C ALA A 69 0.94 -13.92 11.94
N VAL A 70 1.84 -13.40 11.10
CA VAL A 70 2.87 -12.46 11.53
C VAL A 70 2.27 -11.06 11.49
N VAL A 71 2.24 -10.37 12.62
CA VAL A 71 1.63 -9.03 12.72
C VAL A 71 2.70 -7.96 12.78
N ALA A 72 2.75 -7.14 11.74
CA ALA A 72 3.58 -5.95 11.60
C ALA A 72 2.73 -4.70 11.82
N LYS A 73 2.66 -4.22 13.07
CA LYS A 73 1.94 -3.02 13.45
C LYS A 73 2.83 -1.78 13.25
N LEU A 74 2.53 -1.00 12.22
CA LEU A 74 3.34 0.14 11.81
C LEU A 74 3.32 1.25 12.86
N GLY A 75 4.49 1.81 13.16
CA GLY A 75 4.67 2.79 14.23
C GLY A 75 4.80 2.17 15.63
N TYR A 76 4.62 0.86 15.76
CA TYR A 76 4.77 0.13 17.02
C TYR A 76 5.94 -0.86 16.96
N ASN A 77 5.67 -2.11 16.52
CA ASN A 77 6.69 -3.16 16.37
C ASN A 77 7.26 -3.24 14.94
N ALA A 78 6.68 -2.50 13.98
CA ALA A 78 7.16 -2.39 12.61
C ALA A 78 7.35 -0.93 12.19
N PHE A 79 8.18 -0.72 11.17
CA PHE A 79 8.44 0.59 10.57
C PHE A 79 8.64 0.47 9.06
N ILE A 80 8.56 1.60 8.37
CA ILE A 80 8.95 1.75 6.98
C ILE A 80 10.35 2.34 6.96
N ASP A 81 11.32 1.60 6.43
CA ASP A 81 12.64 2.15 6.19
C ASP A 81 12.61 3.14 5.02
N TYR A 82 12.56 4.43 5.34
CA TYR A 82 12.43 5.51 4.36
C TYR A 82 13.65 5.67 3.45
N GLU A 83 14.81 5.14 3.85
CA GLU A 83 16.05 5.24 3.05
C GLU A 83 15.92 4.46 1.73
N GLN A 84 15.05 3.45 1.72
CA GLN A 84 14.71 2.63 0.55
C GLN A 84 13.74 3.32 -0.41
N LEU A 85 13.17 4.47 -0.03
CA LEU A 85 12.21 5.20 -0.84
C LEU A 85 12.89 6.07 -1.89
N THR A 86 12.21 6.22 -3.02
CA THR A 86 12.54 7.13 -4.12
C THR A 86 12.13 8.56 -3.77
N GLY A 87 12.71 9.55 -4.46
CA GLY A 87 12.36 10.95 -4.24
C GLY A 87 10.87 11.24 -4.48
N ALA A 88 10.24 10.56 -5.44
CA ALA A 88 8.82 10.70 -5.72
C ALA A 88 7.96 10.14 -4.57
N GLU A 89 8.37 9.02 -3.97
CA GLU A 89 7.71 8.44 -2.80
C GLU A 89 7.87 9.35 -1.57
N ILE A 90 9.04 9.97 -1.39
CA ILE A 90 9.24 11.01 -0.36
C ILE A 90 8.30 12.21 -0.61
N ALA A 91 8.20 12.71 -1.84
CA ALA A 91 7.30 13.80 -2.20
C ALA A 91 5.83 13.44 -1.87
N GLN A 92 5.44 12.20 -2.13
CA GLN A 92 4.11 11.67 -1.83
C GLN A 92 3.82 11.62 -0.32
N ILE A 93 4.80 11.22 0.51
CA ILE A 93 4.70 11.24 1.99
C ILE A 93 4.30 12.63 2.49
N PHE A 94 4.89 13.67 1.90
CA PHE A 94 4.60 15.06 2.27
C PHE A 94 3.41 15.65 1.52
N GLY A 95 2.70 14.86 0.70
CA GLY A 95 1.52 15.28 -0.05
C GLY A 95 1.83 16.39 -1.07
N VAL A 96 2.96 16.25 -1.77
CA VAL A 96 3.34 17.13 -2.88
C VAL A 96 2.68 16.63 -4.16
N THR A 97 1.92 17.51 -4.82
CA THR A 97 1.21 17.19 -6.07
C THR A 97 1.65 18.05 -7.25
N GLU A 98 2.32 19.17 -7.00
CA GLU A 98 2.79 20.07 -8.04
C GLU A 98 4.06 19.51 -8.69
N ALA A 99 4.12 19.52 -10.02
CA ALA A 99 5.22 18.91 -10.78
C ALA A 99 6.59 19.51 -10.40
N VAL A 100 6.68 20.85 -10.37
CA VAL A 100 7.94 21.56 -10.03
C VAL A 100 8.38 21.25 -8.60
N ALA A 101 7.46 21.26 -7.64
CA ALA A 101 7.78 20.92 -6.25
C ALA A 101 8.21 19.45 -6.11
N THR A 102 7.59 18.55 -6.88
CA THR A 102 7.95 17.13 -6.90
C THR A 102 9.36 16.94 -7.42
N GLU A 103 9.72 17.59 -8.54
CA GLU A 103 11.08 17.58 -9.09
C GLU A 103 12.10 18.06 -8.07
N LYS A 104 11.82 19.19 -7.39
CA LYS A 104 12.72 19.70 -6.34
C LYS A 104 12.89 18.77 -5.15
N VAL A 105 11.84 18.05 -4.73
CA VAL A 105 11.95 17.04 -3.67
C VAL A 105 12.76 15.84 -4.15
N VAL A 106 12.60 15.42 -5.41
CA VAL A 106 13.37 14.33 -6.01
C VAL A 106 14.86 14.69 -6.04
N ASP A 107 15.20 15.87 -6.54
CA ASP A 107 16.58 16.37 -6.61
C ASP A 107 17.21 16.54 -5.23
N ALA A 108 16.45 17.09 -4.27
CA ALA A 108 16.90 17.23 -2.89
C ALA A 108 17.20 15.86 -2.26
N TRP A 109 16.30 14.89 -2.45
CA TRP A 109 16.49 13.56 -1.91
C TRP A 109 17.72 12.86 -2.50
N GLN A 110 17.93 12.96 -3.81
CA GLN A 110 19.13 12.45 -4.48
C GLN A 110 20.39 13.14 -3.95
N SER A 111 20.35 14.46 -3.80
CA SER A 111 21.50 15.24 -3.32
C SER A 111 21.89 14.86 -1.89
N LEU A 112 20.92 14.62 -1.00
CA LEU A 112 21.19 14.09 0.35
C LEU A 112 21.81 12.69 0.30
N LYS A 113 21.36 11.82 -0.60
CA LYS A 113 21.97 10.50 -0.82
C LYS A 113 23.42 10.63 -1.32
N ILE A 114 23.70 11.54 -2.25
CA ILE A 114 25.08 11.83 -2.70
C ILE A 114 25.94 12.31 -1.53
N GLN A 115 25.45 13.28 -0.77
CA GLN A 115 26.17 13.88 0.35
C GLN A 115 26.60 12.84 1.39
N ASN A 116 25.67 11.96 1.78
CA ASN A 116 25.95 10.99 2.83
C ASN A 116 26.80 9.81 2.34
N ASN A 117 26.62 9.34 1.10
CA ASN A 117 27.20 8.07 0.65
C ASN A 117 28.41 8.21 -0.27
N VAL A 118 28.46 9.30 -1.05
CA VAL A 118 29.55 9.57 -2.00
C VAL A 118 30.53 10.58 -1.42
N VAL A 119 30.04 11.72 -0.94
CA VAL A 119 30.87 12.76 -0.30
C VAL A 119 31.27 12.37 1.11
N ARG A 120 30.41 11.62 1.82
CA ARG A 120 30.62 11.12 3.20
C ARG A 120 30.83 12.23 4.22
N GLN A 121 30.00 13.27 4.12
CA GLN A 121 30.02 14.41 5.03
C GLN A 121 28.62 14.66 5.60
N SER A 122 28.56 15.11 6.86
CA SER A 122 27.30 15.51 7.48
C SER A 122 26.74 16.81 6.87
N GLY A 123 25.43 16.94 6.82
CA GLY A 123 24.75 18.17 6.37
C GLY A 123 24.18 18.05 4.96
N VAL A 124 23.92 19.19 4.33
CA VAL A 124 23.34 19.28 2.98
C VAL A 124 24.41 19.21 1.90
N TYR A 125 24.04 18.70 0.73
CA TYR A 125 24.86 18.78 -0.47
C TYR A 125 24.86 20.22 -1.00
N GLN A 126 25.99 20.90 -0.88
CA GLN A 126 26.13 22.28 -1.35
C GLN A 126 26.15 22.34 -2.88
N LYS A 127 25.08 22.89 -3.47
CA LYS A 127 24.99 23.13 -4.92
C LYS A 127 25.47 24.53 -5.31
N ILE A 128 25.38 25.50 -4.40
CA ILE A 128 25.88 26.85 -4.63
C ILE A 128 27.41 26.79 -4.82
N ASN A 129 27.90 27.42 -5.88
CA ASN A 129 29.29 27.43 -6.34
C ASN A 129 29.89 26.05 -6.65
N ARG A 130 29.05 25.04 -6.88
CA ARG A 130 29.53 23.70 -7.28
C ARG A 130 29.54 23.56 -8.81
N PRO A 131 30.65 23.09 -9.41
CA PRO A 131 30.69 22.78 -10.85
C PRO A 131 29.78 21.61 -11.23
N TRP A 132 29.13 21.68 -12.39
CA TRP A 132 28.32 20.57 -12.93
C TRP A 132 29.14 19.28 -13.05
N ALA A 133 30.37 19.36 -13.57
CA ALA A 133 31.27 18.21 -13.70
C ALA A 133 31.52 17.47 -12.37
N THR A 134 31.55 18.19 -11.24
CA THR A 134 31.69 17.57 -9.92
C THR A 134 30.41 16.86 -9.51
N PHE A 135 29.25 17.48 -9.73
CA PHE A 135 27.96 16.84 -9.43
C PHE A 135 27.72 15.61 -10.30
N ASP A 136 28.02 15.66 -11.59
CA ASP A 136 27.86 14.53 -12.50
C ASP A 136 28.75 13.36 -12.07
N ALA A 137 30.02 13.64 -11.71
CA ALA A 137 30.94 12.62 -11.20
C ALA A 137 30.47 12.04 -9.85
N ASP A 138 29.87 12.87 -8.98
CA ASP A 138 29.31 12.41 -7.70
C ASP A 138 28.05 11.56 -7.92
N ALA A 139 27.16 11.98 -8.81
CA ALA A 139 25.92 11.27 -9.15
C ALA A 139 26.19 9.92 -9.82
N GLN A 140 27.17 9.83 -10.72
CA GLN A 140 27.58 8.57 -11.34
C GLN A 140 28.17 7.56 -10.35
N ARG A 141 28.76 8.04 -9.25
CA ARG A 141 29.28 7.18 -8.17
C ARG A 141 28.19 6.74 -7.19
N LEU A 142 26.99 7.33 -7.24
CA LEU A 142 25.87 6.88 -6.44
C LEU A 142 25.31 5.60 -7.06
N TYR A 143 25.41 4.49 -6.34
CA TYR A 143 24.85 3.21 -6.78
C TYR A 143 23.31 3.19 -6.67
N ASP A 144 22.66 2.44 -7.56
CA ASP A 144 21.20 2.21 -7.60
C ASP A 144 20.67 1.27 -6.50
N TYR A 145 21.17 1.40 -5.27
CA TYR A 145 20.70 0.63 -4.10
C TYR A 145 20.14 1.58 -3.03
N PRO A 146 19.31 1.10 -2.09
CA PRO A 146 18.95 1.88 -0.92
C PRO A 146 20.20 2.38 -0.19
N GLN A 147 20.28 3.69 0.03
CA GLN A 147 21.42 4.32 0.66
C GLN A 147 20.92 5.26 1.77
N PRO A 148 21.60 5.30 2.93
CA PRO A 148 21.20 6.15 4.03
C PRO A 148 21.16 7.64 3.68
N ALA A 149 20.15 8.36 4.17
CA ALA A 149 20.02 9.80 4.03
C ALA A 149 19.16 10.35 5.17
N ASP A 150 19.45 11.57 5.67
CA ASP A 150 18.70 12.15 6.78
C ASP A 150 17.52 13.00 6.28
N MET A 151 16.30 12.52 6.51
CA MET A 151 15.06 13.21 6.14
C MET A 151 14.92 14.59 6.82
N HIS A 152 15.55 14.82 7.98
CA HIS A 152 15.47 16.11 8.66
C HIS A 152 16.17 17.24 7.90
N LEU A 153 17.09 16.90 6.98
CA LEU A 153 17.84 17.86 6.17
C LEU A 153 17.13 18.23 4.86
N LEU A 154 15.99 17.60 4.54
CA LEU A 154 15.20 17.94 3.35
C LEU A 154 14.88 19.43 3.24
N PRO A 155 14.49 20.15 4.31
CA PRO A 155 14.19 21.58 4.20
C PRO A 155 15.39 22.42 3.77
N GLU A 156 16.54 22.19 4.39
CA GLU A 156 17.78 22.89 4.09
C GLU A 156 18.34 22.48 2.71
N GLN A 157 18.17 21.21 2.33
CA GLN A 157 18.57 20.74 1.00
C GLN A 157 17.68 21.36 -0.09
N LEU A 158 16.36 21.42 0.13
CA LEU A 158 15.44 22.04 -0.83
C LEU A 158 15.85 23.47 -1.17
N GLN A 159 16.46 24.21 -0.23
CA GLN A 159 17.00 25.54 -0.52
C GLN A 159 18.17 25.50 -1.51
N GLN A 160 19.04 24.49 -1.42
CA GLN A 160 20.16 24.29 -2.37
C GLN A 160 19.66 23.94 -3.78
N GLU A 161 18.47 23.35 -3.91
CA GLU A 161 17.87 23.02 -5.21
C GLU A 161 17.37 24.23 -6.00
N PHE A 162 17.35 25.41 -5.38
CA PHE A 162 17.07 26.69 -6.04
C PHE A 162 18.36 27.46 -6.36
N ALA A 163 19.53 26.80 -6.38
CA ALA A 163 20.74 27.40 -6.91
C ALA A 163 20.54 27.78 -8.39
N VAL A 164 20.84 29.02 -8.74
CA VAL A 164 20.71 29.57 -10.10
C VAL A 164 22.00 30.28 -10.53
N PRO A 165 22.37 30.18 -11.83
CA PRO A 165 23.57 30.81 -12.35
C PRO A 165 23.42 32.34 -12.44
N THR A 166 24.49 33.10 -12.16
CA THR A 166 24.52 34.57 -12.32
C THR A 166 25.19 35.02 -13.60
N ASP A 167 26.30 34.38 -13.98
CA ASP A 167 27.14 34.82 -15.10
C ASP A 167 27.59 33.66 -16.01
N ASP A 168 27.95 32.52 -15.42
CA ASP A 168 28.47 31.33 -16.10
C ASP A 168 27.66 30.08 -15.73
N PHE A 169 27.43 29.21 -16.72
CA PHE A 169 26.70 27.95 -16.64
C PHE A 169 27.60 26.74 -16.30
N ASP A 170 28.91 26.93 -16.14
CA ASP A 170 29.82 25.88 -15.66
C ASP A 170 29.52 25.45 -14.20
N LEU A 171 28.97 26.38 -13.39
CA LEU A 171 28.50 26.12 -12.04
C LEU A 171 26.99 25.87 -12.02
N ILE A 172 26.54 25.04 -11.08
CA ILE A 172 25.11 24.77 -10.87
C ILE A 172 24.34 26.06 -10.53
N GLY A 173 24.95 26.91 -9.69
CA GLY A 173 24.47 28.26 -9.45
C GLY A 173 25.32 28.98 -8.41
N GLN A 174 25.34 30.31 -8.45
CA GLN A 174 26.10 31.15 -7.52
C GLN A 174 25.19 31.83 -6.48
N THR A 175 23.89 31.92 -6.77
CA THR A 175 22.88 32.50 -5.87
C THR A 175 21.66 31.59 -5.75
N VAL A 176 20.76 31.89 -4.82
CA VAL A 176 19.51 31.13 -4.64
C VAL A 176 18.35 31.95 -5.20
N ASP A 177 17.51 31.34 -6.03
CA ASP A 177 16.21 31.89 -6.40
C ASP A 177 15.29 31.93 -5.17
N GLN A 178 15.35 33.06 -4.47
CA GLN A 178 14.54 33.32 -3.28
C GLN A 178 13.05 33.38 -3.59
N ALA A 179 12.66 33.83 -4.79
CA ALA A 179 11.25 33.95 -5.16
C ALA A 179 10.66 32.55 -5.37
N GLY A 180 11.34 31.70 -6.14
CA GLY A 180 10.99 30.29 -6.31
C GLY A 180 10.99 29.53 -4.98
N PHE A 181 12.04 29.65 -4.16
CA PHE A 181 12.12 28.94 -2.89
C PHE A 181 10.99 29.32 -1.92
N ARG A 182 10.57 30.58 -1.90
CA ARG A 182 9.45 31.05 -1.05
C ARG A 182 8.14 30.33 -1.35
N THR A 183 7.92 29.87 -2.58
CA THR A 183 6.73 29.09 -2.94
C THR A 183 6.65 27.76 -2.19
N LEU A 184 7.79 27.18 -1.80
CA LEU A 184 7.85 25.91 -1.07
C LEU A 184 7.73 26.06 0.46
N LEU A 185 7.63 27.28 1.01
CA LEU A 185 7.54 27.47 2.46
C LEU A 185 6.40 26.67 3.14
N PRO A 186 5.20 26.51 2.55
CA PRO A 186 4.16 25.64 3.11
C PRO A 186 4.61 24.17 3.19
N LEU A 187 5.31 23.67 2.17
CA LEU A 187 5.89 22.33 2.15
C LEU A 187 6.98 22.19 3.21
N ILE A 188 7.91 23.15 3.29
CA ILE A 188 8.98 23.20 4.30
C ILE A 188 8.42 23.11 5.73
N ARG A 189 7.38 23.90 6.03
CA ARG A 189 6.70 23.86 7.35
C ARG A 189 6.06 22.51 7.63
N ARG A 190 5.45 21.89 6.62
CA ARG A 190 4.84 20.56 6.71
C ARG A 190 5.88 19.48 6.98
N ILE A 191 6.99 19.48 6.23
CA ILE A 191 8.12 18.56 6.45
C ILE A 191 8.61 18.68 7.88
N LYS A 192 8.96 19.91 8.33
CA LYS A 192 9.45 20.14 9.71
C LYS A 192 8.45 19.72 10.78
N SER A 193 7.16 20.01 10.57
CA SER A 193 6.09 19.64 11.50
C SER A 193 5.94 18.12 11.60
N GLN A 194 5.86 17.42 10.46
CA GLN A 194 5.66 15.96 10.43
C GLN A 194 6.87 15.20 10.95
N THR A 195 8.10 15.53 10.52
CA THR A 195 9.32 14.83 10.99
C THR A 195 9.59 15.01 12.48
N SER A 196 9.03 16.07 13.09
CA SER A 196 9.11 16.30 14.54
C SER A 196 8.07 15.50 15.35
N GLN A 197 7.04 14.93 14.72
CA GLN A 197 5.98 14.20 15.42
C GLN A 197 6.46 12.80 15.83
N PRO A 198 6.26 12.37 17.09
CA PRO A 198 6.69 11.04 17.55
C PRO A 198 6.10 9.89 16.73
N ALA A 199 4.81 9.96 16.35
CA ALA A 199 4.16 8.94 15.54
C ALA A 199 4.82 8.79 14.16
N PHE A 200 5.19 9.90 13.52
CA PHE A 200 5.89 9.89 12.23
C PHE A 200 7.33 9.35 12.38
N GLN A 201 8.04 9.75 13.45
CA GLN A 201 9.37 9.22 13.75
C GLN A 201 9.35 7.71 14.00
N GLN A 202 8.34 7.22 14.72
CA GLN A 202 8.15 5.79 14.90
C GLN A 202 7.84 5.12 13.56
N LEU A 203 6.84 5.60 12.82
CA LEU A 203 6.42 5.02 11.54
C LEU A 203 7.59 4.84 10.55
N PHE A 204 8.45 5.85 10.41
CA PHE A 204 9.57 5.83 9.48
C PHE A 204 10.93 5.54 10.13
N ASN A 205 10.97 5.14 11.41
CA ASN A 205 12.23 4.90 12.14
C ASN A 205 13.24 6.06 12.04
N LEU A 206 12.75 7.30 12.13
CA LEU A 206 13.62 8.47 12.16
C LEU A 206 14.42 8.52 13.48
N PRO A 207 15.68 8.97 13.45
CA PRO A 207 16.46 9.15 14.67
C PRO A 207 15.78 10.17 15.59
N SER A 208 15.32 9.72 16.76
CA SER A 208 14.68 10.60 17.74
C SER A 208 15.70 11.16 18.74
N ARG A 209 15.60 12.47 19.02
CA ARG A 209 16.42 13.12 20.07
C ARG A 209 16.02 12.71 21.50
N LYS A 210 14.82 12.14 21.69
CA LYS A 210 14.34 11.65 22.98
C LYS A 210 14.32 10.12 22.95
N LYS A 211 14.68 9.47 24.07
CA LYS A 211 14.44 8.03 24.24
C LYS A 211 12.93 7.78 24.23
N ILE A 212 12.38 7.51 23.06
CA ILE A 212 11.03 6.96 22.91
C ILE A 212 11.09 5.57 23.53
N ALA A 213 10.18 5.24 24.44
CA ALA A 213 10.04 3.89 24.96
C ALA A 213 9.62 2.98 23.81
N THR A 214 10.59 2.41 23.09
CA THR A 214 10.35 1.45 22.02
C THR A 214 10.12 0.08 22.63
N VAL A 215 9.06 -0.58 22.18
CA VAL A 215 8.81 -1.98 22.46
C VAL A 215 9.85 -2.81 21.72
N GLY A 216 10.58 -3.67 22.44
CA GLY A 216 11.38 -4.77 21.91
C GLY A 216 12.18 -4.51 20.61
N MET A 217 12.37 -5.57 19.83
CA MET A 217 12.94 -5.50 18.48
C MET A 217 11.86 -4.99 17.50
N ARG A 218 12.20 -4.01 16.67
CA ARG A 218 11.34 -3.50 15.60
C ARG A 218 11.82 -4.02 14.25
N THR A 219 10.89 -4.27 13.32
CA THR A 219 11.21 -4.86 12.01
C THR A 219 10.80 -3.94 10.86
N ASP A 220 11.64 -3.86 9.83
CA ASP A 220 11.28 -3.19 8.57
C ASP A 220 10.16 -3.98 7.86
N VAL A 221 9.03 -3.31 7.60
CA VAL A 221 7.90 -3.92 6.90
C VAL A 221 8.26 -4.31 5.47
N MET A 222 9.15 -3.55 4.80
CA MET A 222 9.58 -3.84 3.43
C MET A 222 10.42 -5.13 3.39
N TYR A 223 11.20 -5.40 4.44
CA TYR A 223 11.87 -6.69 4.63
C TYR A 223 10.87 -7.84 4.80
N LEU A 224 9.84 -7.68 5.66
CA LEU A 224 8.80 -8.71 5.83
C LEU A 224 8.04 -8.98 4.52
N MET A 225 7.69 -7.93 3.79
CA MET A 225 7.02 -8.07 2.49
C MET A 225 7.90 -8.84 1.49
N ARG A 226 9.21 -8.58 1.44
CA ARG A 226 10.16 -9.37 0.63
C ARG A 226 10.19 -10.83 1.07
N LEU A 227 10.28 -11.09 2.37
CA LEU A 227 10.32 -12.45 2.92
C LEU A 227 9.09 -13.26 2.48
N PHE A 228 7.89 -12.71 2.70
CA PHE A 228 6.63 -13.37 2.33
C PHE A 228 6.42 -13.46 0.82
N SER A 229 6.98 -12.53 0.05
CA SER A 229 6.82 -12.50 -1.42
C SER A 229 7.78 -13.40 -2.18
N SER A 230 8.90 -13.78 -1.56
CA SER A 230 10.03 -14.44 -2.24
C SER A 230 10.49 -15.73 -1.59
N GLN A 231 9.98 -16.10 -0.41
CA GLN A 231 10.38 -17.34 0.26
C GLN A 231 9.16 -18.19 0.62
N ARG A 232 9.31 -19.51 0.52
CA ARG A 232 8.32 -20.46 1.06
C ARG A 232 8.55 -20.56 2.57
N SER A 233 7.65 -19.98 3.35
CA SER A 233 7.61 -20.08 4.82
C SER A 233 6.46 -20.98 5.27
N GLU A 234 6.51 -21.56 6.46
CA GLU A 234 5.34 -22.17 7.11
C GLU A 234 4.31 -21.11 7.53
N GLN A 235 4.77 -19.91 7.85
CA GLN A 235 3.90 -18.76 8.10
C GLN A 235 3.47 -18.15 6.77
N LYS A 236 2.16 -18.11 6.54
CA LYS A 236 1.57 -17.71 5.25
C LYS A 236 0.85 -16.38 5.26
N ILE A 237 0.54 -15.87 6.45
CA ILE A 237 -0.23 -14.65 6.60
C ILE A 237 0.69 -13.59 7.21
N LEU A 238 0.90 -12.51 6.48
CA LEU A 238 1.49 -11.27 6.99
C LEU A 238 0.36 -10.25 7.14
N VAL A 239 0.11 -9.79 8.36
CA VAL A 239 -0.83 -8.69 8.63
C VAL A 239 0.00 -7.42 8.83
N ILE A 240 -0.19 -6.45 7.96
CA ILE A 240 0.34 -5.09 8.11
C ILE A 240 -0.75 -4.25 8.73
N ASP A 241 -0.66 -4.06 10.04
CA ASP A 241 -1.64 -3.35 10.85
C ASP A 241 -1.33 -1.84 10.83
N LEU A 242 -2.30 -1.05 10.35
CA LEU A 242 -2.24 0.41 10.24
C LEU A 242 -3.17 1.12 11.24
N SER A 243 -3.70 0.43 12.25
CA SER A 243 -4.63 0.99 13.24
C SER A 243 -4.07 2.20 14.00
N GLU A 244 -2.74 2.31 14.18
CA GLU A 244 -2.09 3.50 14.75
C GLU A 244 -2.22 4.75 13.87
N LEU A 245 -2.57 4.58 12.58
CA LEU A 245 -2.75 5.66 11.62
C LEU A 245 -4.24 6.01 11.42
N ALA A 246 -5.15 5.42 12.18
CA ALA A 246 -6.60 5.64 12.02
C ALA A 246 -6.99 7.13 12.17
N ASP A 247 -6.33 7.86 13.08
CA ASP A 247 -6.56 9.30 13.30
C ASP A 247 -5.98 10.20 12.19
N ASN A 248 -5.11 9.66 11.35
CA ASN A 248 -4.50 10.36 10.22
C ASN A 248 -4.71 9.60 8.91
N LEU A 249 -5.98 9.53 8.49
CA LEU A 249 -6.38 8.84 7.27
C LEU A 249 -5.62 9.31 6.02
N GLY A 250 -5.21 10.59 5.97
CA GLY A 250 -4.41 11.13 4.87
C GLY A 250 -3.05 10.43 4.75
N LEU A 251 -2.32 10.31 5.87
CA LEU A 251 -1.06 9.55 5.91
C LEU A 251 -1.30 8.05 5.68
N GLY A 252 -2.38 7.49 6.23
CA GLY A 252 -2.76 6.10 6.00
C GLY A 252 -2.92 5.76 4.51
N LYS A 253 -3.64 6.59 3.75
CA LYS A 253 -3.77 6.44 2.28
C LYS A 253 -2.42 6.43 1.56
N VAL A 254 -1.54 7.37 1.93
CA VAL A 254 -0.19 7.45 1.35
C VAL A 254 0.61 6.19 1.68
N VAL A 255 0.62 5.77 2.94
CA VAL A 255 1.33 4.56 3.38
C VAL A 255 0.84 3.32 2.62
N VAL A 256 -0.48 3.11 2.49
CA VAL A 256 -1.01 1.97 1.73
C VAL A 256 -0.53 2.03 0.28
N SER A 257 -0.65 3.17 -0.38
CA SER A 257 -0.19 3.35 -1.76
C SER A 257 1.31 3.07 -1.94
N LEU A 258 2.14 3.51 -0.98
CA LEU A 258 3.58 3.25 -0.94
C LEU A 258 3.87 1.76 -0.78
N LEU A 259 3.24 1.08 0.19
CA LEU A 259 3.41 -0.36 0.41
C LEU A 259 3.00 -1.16 -0.83
N MET A 260 1.86 -0.82 -1.44
CA MET A 260 1.41 -1.51 -2.67
C MET A 260 2.38 -1.30 -3.84
N THR A 261 2.91 -0.10 -4.00
CA THR A 261 3.93 0.21 -5.01
C THR A 261 5.23 -0.54 -4.76
N ALA A 262 5.70 -0.57 -3.50
CA ALA A 262 6.89 -1.30 -3.10
C ALA A 262 6.73 -2.82 -3.30
N LEU A 263 5.56 -3.38 -2.95
CA LEU A 263 5.24 -4.79 -3.16
C LEU A 263 5.31 -5.17 -4.65
N LEU A 264 4.73 -4.33 -5.52
CA LEU A 264 4.80 -4.54 -6.96
C LEU A 264 6.25 -4.55 -7.44
N ARG A 265 7.06 -3.58 -6.99
CA ARG A 265 8.49 -3.49 -7.32
C ARG A 265 9.23 -4.76 -6.87
N ILE A 266 9.03 -5.20 -5.63
CA ILE A 266 9.62 -6.43 -5.07
C ILE A 266 9.30 -7.64 -5.96
N LYS A 267 8.07 -7.75 -6.45
CA LYS A 267 7.64 -8.87 -7.29
C LYS A 267 8.14 -8.78 -8.72
N GLN A 268 8.31 -7.59 -9.28
CA GLN A 268 8.84 -7.38 -10.62
C GLN A 268 10.35 -7.61 -10.70
N THR A 269 11.09 -7.31 -9.64
CA THR A 269 12.55 -7.50 -9.58
C THR A 269 12.98 -8.83 -8.98
N GLY A 270 12.08 -9.52 -8.27
CA GLY A 270 12.34 -10.81 -7.65
C GLY A 270 12.52 -11.93 -8.67
N THR A 271 13.44 -12.86 -8.38
CA THR A 271 13.69 -14.04 -9.22
C THR A 271 12.65 -15.15 -9.02
N GLN A 272 11.94 -15.16 -7.88
CA GLN A 272 10.90 -16.15 -7.58
C GLN A 272 9.49 -15.60 -7.83
N GLN A 273 8.71 -16.34 -8.62
CA GLN A 273 7.32 -16.03 -8.96
C GLN A 273 6.33 -16.79 -8.07
N LEU A 274 6.47 -16.67 -6.74
CA LEU A 274 5.44 -17.21 -5.84
C LEU A 274 4.16 -16.36 -5.94
N PRO A 275 2.98 -16.95 -6.15
CA PRO A 275 1.74 -16.19 -6.12
C PRO A 275 1.52 -15.60 -4.71
N VAL A 276 1.12 -14.33 -4.66
CA VAL A 276 0.79 -13.64 -3.40
C VAL A 276 -0.58 -12.99 -3.55
N THR A 277 -1.47 -13.29 -2.62
CA THR A 277 -2.75 -12.60 -2.50
C THR A 277 -2.61 -11.41 -1.56
N VAL A 278 -3.14 -10.26 -1.94
CA VAL A 278 -3.17 -9.07 -1.08
C VAL A 278 -4.62 -8.75 -0.74
N LEU A 279 -4.98 -8.87 0.53
CA LEU A 279 -6.27 -8.44 1.05
C LEU A 279 -6.18 -6.99 1.53
N ILE A 280 -7.13 -6.16 1.13
CA ILE A 280 -7.34 -4.83 1.72
C ILE A 280 -8.83 -4.73 2.07
N ASP A 281 -9.12 -4.63 3.36
CA ASP A 281 -10.47 -4.40 3.85
C ASP A 281 -10.85 -2.91 3.73
N GLU A 282 -12.08 -2.63 3.33
CA GLU A 282 -12.60 -1.28 3.07
C GLU A 282 -11.67 -0.44 2.18
N ALA A 283 -11.24 -1.03 1.06
CA ALA A 283 -10.19 -0.47 0.20
C ALA A 283 -10.46 0.97 -0.27
N HIS A 284 -11.73 1.36 -0.42
CA HIS A 284 -12.13 2.71 -0.81
C HIS A 284 -11.60 3.80 0.14
N ARG A 285 -11.44 3.48 1.44
CA ARG A 285 -10.92 4.41 2.44
C ARG A 285 -9.45 4.75 2.24
N TYR A 286 -8.72 3.89 1.52
CA TYR A 286 -7.26 3.97 1.37
C TYR A 286 -6.79 4.37 -0.02
N LEU A 287 -7.72 4.63 -0.94
CA LEU A 287 -7.38 5.15 -2.27
C LEU A 287 -6.95 6.62 -2.20
N LEU A 288 -5.83 6.91 -2.84
CA LEU A 288 -5.41 8.27 -3.12
C LEU A 288 -6.28 8.88 -4.23
N GLN A 289 -6.87 10.03 -3.92
CA GLN A 289 -7.67 10.82 -4.84
C GLN A 289 -6.94 12.15 -5.14
N GLN A 290 -5.70 12.05 -5.61
CA GLN A 290 -4.86 13.21 -5.93
C GLN A 290 -4.59 13.27 -7.43
N PRO A 291 -4.81 14.42 -8.09
CA PRO A 291 -4.49 14.59 -9.51
C PRO A 291 -3.01 14.31 -9.79
N GLY A 292 -2.72 13.59 -10.87
CA GLY A 292 -1.34 13.30 -11.31
C GLY A 292 -0.60 12.22 -10.52
N VAL A 293 -1.13 11.75 -9.39
CA VAL A 293 -0.54 10.66 -8.60
C VAL A 293 -1.31 9.37 -8.87
N VAL A 294 -0.62 8.36 -9.40
CA VAL A 294 -1.24 7.04 -9.59
C VAL A 294 -1.21 6.27 -8.28
N ASP A 295 -2.39 5.95 -7.76
CA ASP A 295 -2.55 5.17 -6.54
C ASP A 295 -1.95 3.76 -6.64
N GLY A 296 -1.24 3.32 -5.59
CA GLY A 296 -0.56 2.02 -5.55
C GLY A 296 -1.50 0.82 -5.67
N ILE A 297 -2.72 0.88 -5.12
CA ILE A 297 -3.72 -0.19 -5.29
C ILE A 297 -4.09 -0.31 -6.77
N LEU A 298 -4.33 0.83 -7.44
CA LEU A 298 -4.63 0.86 -8.87
C LEU A 298 -3.45 0.35 -9.73
N ARG A 299 -2.21 0.67 -9.38
CA ARG A 299 -1.02 0.13 -10.07
C ARG A 299 -0.96 -1.39 -9.96
N VAL A 300 -1.16 -1.94 -8.76
CA VAL A 300 -1.19 -3.41 -8.56
C VAL A 300 -2.36 -4.04 -9.32
N ALA A 301 -3.53 -3.41 -9.37
CA ALA A 301 -4.68 -3.94 -10.11
C ALA A 301 -4.42 -4.03 -11.64
N ARG A 302 -3.63 -3.11 -12.19
CA ARG A 302 -3.27 -3.06 -13.62
C ARG A 302 -2.10 -3.99 -13.98
N GLU A 303 -1.08 -4.02 -13.13
CA GLU A 303 0.22 -4.62 -13.47
C GLU A 303 0.54 -5.88 -12.65
N GLY A 304 -0.08 -6.03 -11.48
CA GLY A 304 0.25 -7.05 -10.48
C GLY A 304 0.08 -8.49 -10.96
N ARG A 305 -0.92 -8.76 -11.82
CA ARG A 305 -1.18 -10.11 -12.36
C ARG A 305 0.04 -10.71 -13.05
N LYS A 306 0.76 -9.90 -13.84
CA LYS A 306 1.98 -10.35 -14.55
C LYS A 306 3.12 -10.69 -13.58
N ALA A 307 3.10 -10.10 -12.40
CA ALA A 307 4.09 -10.30 -11.34
C ALA A 307 3.64 -11.34 -10.29
N GLY A 308 2.51 -12.02 -10.49
CA GLY A 308 1.96 -12.98 -9.52
C GLY A 308 1.36 -12.32 -8.26
N LEU A 309 0.93 -11.06 -8.35
CA LEU A 309 0.18 -10.37 -7.31
C LEU A 309 -1.31 -10.37 -7.64
N TYR A 310 -2.13 -10.84 -6.69
CA TYR A 310 -3.58 -10.93 -6.84
C TYR A 310 -4.28 -10.14 -5.73
N LEU A 311 -5.04 -9.12 -6.11
CA LEU A 311 -5.86 -8.35 -5.17
C LEU A 311 -7.13 -9.10 -4.78
N MET A 312 -7.42 -9.09 -3.49
CA MET A 312 -8.73 -9.32 -2.91
C MET A 312 -9.12 -8.02 -2.20
N LEU A 313 -10.08 -7.27 -2.73
CA LEU A 313 -10.53 -6.04 -2.08
C LEU A 313 -11.93 -6.26 -1.50
N THR A 314 -12.20 -5.64 -0.37
CA THR A 314 -13.58 -5.46 0.11
C THR A 314 -13.97 -4.00 0.00
N THR A 315 -15.26 -3.74 -0.23
CA THR A 315 -15.85 -2.40 -0.08
C THR A 315 -17.34 -2.53 0.21
N GLN A 316 -17.92 -1.51 0.85
CA GLN A 316 -19.36 -1.48 1.10
C GLN A 316 -20.16 -1.32 -0.18
N SER A 317 -19.73 -0.37 -1.02
CA SER A 317 -20.38 -0.06 -2.27
C SER A 317 -19.41 -0.12 -3.45
N PRO A 318 -19.83 -0.62 -4.63
CA PRO A 318 -19.04 -0.47 -5.86
C PRO A 318 -18.88 1.00 -6.28
N LEU A 319 -19.80 1.89 -5.85
CA LEU A 319 -19.75 3.32 -6.14
C LEU A 319 -18.58 4.04 -5.42
N ASP A 320 -18.05 3.44 -4.35
CA ASP A 320 -16.93 3.99 -3.60
C ASP A 320 -15.58 3.81 -4.31
N LEU A 321 -15.55 2.99 -5.38
CA LEU A 321 -14.36 2.71 -6.15
C LEU A 321 -14.35 3.48 -7.48
N PRO A 322 -13.21 4.06 -7.89
CA PRO A 322 -13.07 4.63 -9.23
C PRO A 322 -13.35 3.59 -10.31
N ALA A 323 -14.06 3.97 -11.37
CA ALA A 323 -14.39 3.07 -12.48
C ALA A 323 -13.16 2.36 -13.08
N GLY A 324 -12.03 3.07 -13.16
CA GLY A 324 -10.78 2.52 -13.67
C GLY A 324 -10.16 1.42 -12.78
N LEU A 325 -10.48 1.40 -11.49
CA LEU A 325 -10.13 0.33 -10.54
C LEU A 325 -11.16 -0.79 -10.58
N LEU A 326 -12.46 -0.46 -10.54
CA LEU A 326 -13.56 -1.42 -10.62
C LEU A 326 -13.42 -2.32 -11.85
N GLY A 327 -13.11 -1.75 -13.02
CA GLY A 327 -12.89 -2.48 -14.27
C GLY A 327 -11.65 -3.40 -14.30
N GLN A 328 -10.81 -3.42 -13.26
CA GLN A 328 -9.69 -4.36 -13.17
C GLN A 328 -10.08 -5.72 -12.57
N PHE A 329 -11.25 -5.82 -11.94
CA PHE A 329 -11.75 -7.04 -11.31
C PHE A 329 -12.52 -7.89 -12.29
N GLY A 330 -12.08 -9.14 -12.47
CA GLY A 330 -12.77 -10.14 -13.29
C GLY A 330 -13.77 -10.99 -12.51
N ASN A 331 -13.63 -11.05 -11.18
CA ASN A 331 -14.51 -11.81 -10.29
C ASN A 331 -15.04 -10.93 -9.15
N TYR A 332 -16.30 -11.20 -8.79
CA TYR A 332 -17.07 -10.48 -7.80
C TYR A 332 -17.75 -11.47 -6.86
N LEU A 333 -17.66 -11.22 -5.56
CA LEU A 333 -18.45 -11.89 -4.55
C LEU A 333 -19.38 -10.85 -3.92
N ILE A 334 -20.64 -10.86 -4.34
CA ILE A 334 -21.62 -9.83 -4.01
C ILE A 334 -22.53 -10.32 -2.89
N HIS A 335 -22.41 -9.71 -1.72
CA HIS A 335 -23.42 -9.77 -0.66
C HIS A 335 -24.49 -8.69 -0.89
N ARG A 336 -25.45 -8.59 0.02
CA ARG A 336 -26.54 -7.62 -0.06
C ARG A 336 -26.06 -6.20 -0.38
N LEU A 337 -26.55 -5.65 -1.49
CA LEU A 337 -26.45 -4.23 -1.87
C LEU A 337 -27.79 -3.56 -1.63
N ASN A 338 -27.78 -2.26 -1.28
CA ASN A 338 -28.98 -1.58 -0.78
C ASN A 338 -29.71 -0.80 -1.87
N THR A 339 -29.03 -0.42 -2.95
CA THR A 339 -29.57 0.54 -3.93
C THR A 339 -29.47 0.05 -5.38
N ALA A 340 -30.43 0.47 -6.22
CA ALA A 340 -30.40 0.18 -7.65
C ALA A 340 -29.21 0.85 -8.37
N THR A 341 -28.75 1.99 -7.86
CA THR A 341 -27.58 2.71 -8.40
C THR A 341 -26.28 1.91 -8.24
N GLU A 342 -26.14 1.13 -7.16
CA GLU A 342 -25.02 0.22 -6.97
C GLU A 342 -25.04 -0.90 -8.01
N LEU A 343 -26.21 -1.50 -8.23
CA LEU A 343 -26.39 -2.55 -9.22
C LEU A 343 -26.13 -2.05 -10.65
N ALA A 344 -26.46 -0.80 -10.94
CA ALA A 344 -26.20 -0.20 -12.25
C ALA A 344 -24.69 -0.10 -12.60
N GLN A 345 -23.80 -0.08 -11.60
CA GLN A 345 -22.35 -0.16 -11.82
C GLN A 345 -21.86 -1.56 -12.20
N LEU A 346 -22.71 -2.57 -12.02
CA LEU A 346 -22.42 -3.97 -12.31
C LEU A 346 -23.46 -4.52 -13.30
N PRO A 347 -23.50 -4.01 -14.54
CA PRO A 347 -24.58 -4.30 -15.49
C PRO A 347 -24.72 -5.80 -15.80
N ALA A 348 -23.63 -6.56 -15.74
CA ALA A 348 -23.64 -8.02 -15.88
C ALA A 348 -24.49 -8.74 -14.82
N LEU A 349 -24.79 -8.08 -13.69
CA LEU A 349 -25.56 -8.61 -12.56
C LEU A 349 -26.97 -8.03 -12.50
N ALA A 350 -27.35 -7.14 -13.42
CA ALA A 350 -28.67 -6.52 -13.45
C ALA A 350 -29.83 -7.55 -13.38
N PRO A 351 -29.77 -8.73 -14.07
CA PRO A 351 -30.82 -9.74 -13.95
C PRO A 351 -30.99 -10.32 -12.55
N LEU A 352 -29.97 -10.23 -11.70
CA LEU A 352 -29.96 -10.74 -10.33
C LEU A 352 -30.24 -9.66 -9.29
N GLY A 353 -30.50 -8.41 -9.70
CA GLY A 353 -30.61 -7.27 -8.79
C GLY A 353 -31.60 -7.44 -7.65
N GLN A 354 -32.79 -8.00 -7.92
CA GLN A 354 -33.79 -8.25 -6.88
C GLN A 354 -33.31 -9.31 -5.87
N ARG A 355 -32.60 -10.34 -6.35
CA ARG A 355 -32.05 -11.40 -5.48
C ARG A 355 -30.95 -10.81 -4.60
N ILE A 356 -30.06 -10.00 -5.18
CA ILE A 356 -28.98 -9.30 -4.46
C ILE A 356 -29.55 -8.44 -3.33
N ALA A 357 -30.61 -7.69 -3.59
CA ALA A 357 -31.24 -6.82 -2.59
C ALA A 357 -31.88 -7.59 -1.41
N LEU A 358 -32.29 -8.86 -1.63
CA LEU A 358 -32.98 -9.69 -0.64
C LEU A 358 -32.06 -10.67 0.11
N GLN A 359 -30.77 -10.73 -0.23
CA GLN A 359 -29.80 -11.62 0.41
C GLN A 359 -29.79 -11.45 1.94
N GLN A 360 -29.79 -12.58 2.64
CA GLN A 360 -29.58 -12.62 4.09
C GLN A 360 -28.08 -12.55 4.43
N VAL A 361 -27.77 -12.37 5.72
CA VAL A 361 -26.38 -12.36 6.19
C VAL A 361 -25.70 -13.69 5.88
N GLY A 362 -24.56 -13.63 5.19
CA GLY A 362 -23.80 -14.80 4.75
C GLY A 362 -24.25 -15.39 3.41
N GLU A 363 -25.32 -14.89 2.80
CA GLU A 363 -25.66 -15.20 1.40
C GLU A 363 -24.85 -14.30 0.46
N ALA A 364 -24.22 -14.88 -0.54
CA ALA A 364 -23.42 -14.19 -1.53
C ALA A 364 -23.70 -14.72 -2.95
N ILE A 365 -23.50 -13.88 -3.96
CA ILE A 365 -23.50 -14.27 -5.36
C ILE A 365 -22.06 -14.18 -5.88
N LEU A 366 -21.52 -15.29 -6.34
CA LEU A 366 -20.25 -15.34 -7.04
C LEU A 366 -20.51 -15.18 -8.54
N ALA A 367 -19.94 -14.12 -9.10
CA ALA A 367 -20.06 -13.78 -10.50
C ALA A 367 -18.71 -13.33 -11.08
N GLY A 368 -18.58 -13.35 -12.39
CA GLY A 368 -17.35 -12.94 -13.06
C GLY A 368 -17.13 -13.70 -14.35
N ASN A 369 -15.98 -13.47 -14.98
CA ASN A 369 -15.65 -14.04 -16.29
C ASN A 369 -15.67 -15.58 -16.29
N GLN A 370 -15.36 -16.21 -15.15
CA GLN A 370 -15.34 -17.67 -15.01
C GLN A 370 -16.60 -18.25 -14.36
N PHE A 371 -17.53 -17.40 -13.90
CA PHE A 371 -18.72 -17.79 -13.16
C PHE A 371 -19.97 -17.35 -13.92
N VAL A 372 -20.14 -17.92 -15.11
CA VAL A 372 -21.29 -17.72 -15.99
C VAL A 372 -21.99 -19.07 -16.23
N PRO A 373 -23.25 -19.26 -15.80
CA PRO A 373 -24.07 -18.29 -15.06
C PRO A 373 -23.53 -18.05 -13.63
N PRO A 374 -23.85 -16.89 -13.01
CA PRO A 374 -23.50 -16.61 -11.61
C PRO A 374 -24.03 -17.67 -10.66
N ARG A 375 -23.31 -17.90 -9.55
CA ARG A 375 -23.65 -18.90 -8.54
C ARG A 375 -24.06 -18.24 -7.24
N GLU A 376 -25.15 -18.73 -6.66
CA GLU A 376 -25.57 -18.31 -5.31
C GLU A 376 -24.98 -19.23 -4.26
N LEU A 377 -24.50 -18.62 -3.19
CA LEU A 377 -23.69 -19.27 -2.18
C LEU A 377 -24.22 -18.90 -0.80
N GLN A 378 -24.36 -19.90 0.05
CA GLN A 378 -24.43 -19.72 1.49
C GLN A 378 -23.01 -19.88 2.04
N ILE A 379 -22.35 -18.77 2.35
CA ILE A 379 -20.94 -18.78 2.77
C ILE A 379 -20.81 -19.54 4.08
N ARG A 380 -19.95 -20.56 4.08
CA ARG A 380 -19.60 -21.27 5.31
C ARG A 380 -18.77 -20.38 6.24
N GLN A 381 -18.98 -20.52 7.53
CA GLN A 381 -18.16 -19.87 8.54
C GLN A 381 -17.05 -20.81 9.01
N VAL A 382 -15.82 -20.31 9.07
CA VAL A 382 -14.69 -21.06 9.57
C VAL A 382 -14.45 -20.68 11.03
N ALA A 383 -14.83 -21.55 11.96
CA ALA A 383 -14.74 -21.28 13.41
C ALA A 383 -13.30 -20.96 13.88
N ALA A 384 -12.29 -21.53 13.22
CA ALA A 384 -10.87 -21.34 13.53
C ALA A 384 -10.33 -19.96 13.15
N MET A 385 -11.03 -19.22 12.30
CA MET A 385 -10.59 -17.89 11.84
C MET A 385 -11.67 -16.86 12.19
N GLN A 386 -11.40 -16.06 13.23
CA GLN A 386 -12.31 -15.00 13.67
C GLN A 386 -11.64 -13.63 13.48
N HIS A 387 -12.38 -12.70 12.91
CA HIS A 387 -12.05 -11.28 12.89
C HIS A 387 -12.80 -10.57 14.02
N GLN A 388 -12.23 -9.49 14.55
CA GLN A 388 -12.91 -8.69 15.57
C GLN A 388 -13.85 -7.69 14.89
N THR A 389 -15.15 -7.79 15.11
CA THR A 389 -16.09 -6.75 14.67
C THR A 389 -16.25 -5.71 15.77
N ALA A 390 -15.84 -4.47 15.49
CA ALA A 390 -15.80 -3.38 16.48
C ALA A 390 -17.16 -2.74 16.81
N SER A 391 -18.29 -3.39 16.49
CA SER A 391 -19.61 -2.82 16.77
C SER A 391 -19.94 -2.90 18.26
N PRO A 392 -20.03 -1.78 18.99
CA PRO A 392 -20.49 -1.80 20.38
C PRO A 392 -21.91 -2.35 20.43
N LYS A 393 -22.17 -3.29 21.35
CA LYS A 393 -23.52 -3.77 21.60
C LYS A 393 -24.27 -2.70 22.38
N PHE A 394 -25.49 -2.36 21.96
CA PHE A 394 -26.41 -1.63 22.81
C PHE A 394 -26.75 -2.54 24.01
N PHE A 395 -26.51 -2.04 25.22
CA PHE A 395 -26.85 -2.71 26.47
C PHE A 395 -28.32 -2.48 26.83
#